data_AF-A0A1M5LF97-F1
#
_entry.id   AF-A0A1M5LF97-F1
#
_cell.length_a   1.000
_cell.length_b   1.000
_cell.length_c   1.000
_cell.angle_alpha   90.00
_cell.angle_beta   90.00
_cell.angle_gamma   90.00
#
_symmetry.space_group_name_H-M   'P 1'
#
loop_
_entity.id
_entity.type
_entity.pdbx_description
1 polymer ?
#
loop_
_entity_poly.entity_id
_entity_poly.type
_entity_poly.pdbx_seq_one_letter_code
_entity_poly.pdbx_strand_id
1 'polypeptide(L)'
;MNHLPLLLTAGVLGVMLFFSIAVAPTVFKVLPAEHAGRYVRAFFPRYYFVLGVVTAVAAGLCGLGDVAGMLLGLCAVLFALSLWVLTPATNRATDAGNRRAFAWLHGSTIAISLLQIVLLFVVVGRLQ
;
A
#
# COMPACT_ATOMS: atom_id res chain seq x y z
N MET A 1 19.54 -5.10 -20.37
CA MET A 1 18.79 -4.09 -19.60
C MET A 1 18.53 -4.66 -18.21
N ASN A 2 18.62 -3.87 -17.15
CA ASN A 2 18.32 -4.37 -15.80
C ASN A 2 16.80 -4.50 -15.64
N HIS A 3 16.27 -5.72 -15.64
CA HIS A 3 14.82 -5.98 -15.50
C HIS A 3 14.35 -5.99 -14.04
N LEU A 4 15.27 -5.82 -13.09
CA LEU A 4 14.95 -5.82 -11.66
C LEU A 4 13.89 -4.79 -11.23
N PRO A 5 13.96 -3.49 -11.61
CA PRO A 5 12.92 -2.52 -11.24
C PRO A 5 11.53 -2.90 -11.78
N LEU A 6 11.45 -3.48 -12.98
CA LEU A 6 10.20 -4.00 -13.54
C LEU A 6 9.63 -5.14 -12.68
N LEU A 7 10.46 -6.14 -12.35
CA LEU A 7 10.04 -7.30 -11.55
C LEU A 7 9.59 -6.91 -10.14
N LEU A 8 10.32 -6.01 -9.48
CA LEU A 8 9.95 -5.50 -8.16
C LEU A 8 8.63 -4.72 -8.21
N THR A 9 8.47 -3.83 -9.20
CA THR A 9 7.24 -3.04 -9.37
C THR A 9 6.04 -3.94 -9.66
N ALA A 10 6.18 -4.89 -10.57
CA ALA A 10 5.12 -5.86 -10.90
C ALA A 10 4.76 -6.74 -9.69
N GLY A 11 5.77 -7.15 -8.90
CA GLY A 11 5.56 -7.89 -7.66
C GLY A 11 4.74 -7.09 -6.63
N VAL A 12 5.09 -5.82 -6.39
CA VAL A 12 4.32 -4.93 -5.50
C VAL A 12 2.88 -4.79 -5.99
N LEU A 13 2.70 -4.48 -7.28
CA LEU A 13 1.36 -4.35 -7.88
C LEU A 13 0.53 -5.64 -7.72
N GLY A 14 1.13 -6.80 -7.97
CA GLY A 14 0.48 -8.10 -7.81
C GLY A 14 0.04 -8.36 -6.37
N VAL A 15 0.90 -8.09 -5.38
CA VAL A 15 0.55 -8.22 -3.96
C VAL A 15 -0.59 -7.28 -3.58
N MET A 16 -0.57 -6.03 -4.04
CA MET A 16 -1.64 -5.07 -3.75
C MET A 16 -2.99 -5.51 -4.33
N LEU A 17 -3.01 -5.98 -5.58
CA LEU A 17 -4.22 -6.47 -6.23
C LEU A 17 -4.75 -7.73 -5.55
N PHE A 18 -3.88 -8.70 -5.27
CA PHE A 18 -4.26 -9.93 -4.58
C PHE A 18 -4.82 -9.65 -3.19
N PHE A 19 -4.17 -8.76 -2.43
CA PHE A 19 -4.67 -8.38 -1.11
C PHE A 19 -6.05 -7.71 -1.19
N SER A 20 -6.22 -6.77 -2.12
CA SER A 20 -7.45 -5.99 -2.26
C SER A 20 -8.63 -6.82 -2.74
N ILE A 21 -8.42 -7.74 -3.68
CA ILE A 21 -9.47 -8.53 -4.33
C ILE A 21 -9.79 -9.80 -3.53
N ALA A 22 -8.77 -10.49 -3.02
CA ALA A 22 -8.93 -11.80 -2.42
C ALA A 22 -8.78 -11.76 -0.89
N VAL A 23 -7.65 -11.26 -0.39
CA VAL A 23 -7.30 -11.43 1.04
C VAL A 23 -8.22 -10.62 1.95
N ALA A 24 -8.34 -9.31 1.74
CA ALA A 24 -9.12 -8.44 2.61
C ALA A 24 -10.61 -8.83 2.66
N PRO A 25 -11.31 -9.06 1.52
CA PRO A 25 -12.70 -9.53 1.55
C PRO A 25 -12.87 -10.88 2.25
N THR A 26 -11.91 -11.80 2.06
CA THR A 26 -11.97 -13.12 2.72
C THR A 26 -11.82 -13.01 4.22
N VAL A 27 -10.87 -12.20 4.70
CA VAL A 27 -10.66 -11.95 6.14
C VAL A 27 -11.94 -11.41 6.78
N PHE A 28 -12.55 -10.38 6.19
CA PHE A 28 -13.78 -9.78 6.73
C PHE A 28 -15.02 -10.67 6.57
N LYS A 29 -15.01 -11.61 5.63
CA LYS A 29 -16.10 -12.58 5.42
C LYS A 29 -16.04 -13.75 6.41
N VAL A 30 -14.84 -14.26 6.68
CA VAL A 30 -14.66 -15.53 7.41
C VAL A 30 -14.47 -15.31 8.91
N LEU A 31 -13.85 -14.21 9.33
CA LEU A 31 -13.58 -13.94 10.73
C LEU A 31 -14.69 -13.10 11.38
N PRO A 32 -15.02 -13.37 12.65
CA PRO A 32 -15.76 -12.41 13.46
C PRO A 32 -15.08 -11.04 13.49
N ALA A 33 -15.86 -9.96 13.55
CA ALA A 33 -15.37 -8.59 13.39
C ALA A 33 -14.19 -8.23 14.32
N GLU A 34 -14.21 -8.72 15.56
CA GLU A 34 -13.12 -8.53 16.53
C GLU A 34 -11.81 -9.18 16.04
N HIS A 35 -11.87 -10.43 15.57
CA HIS A 35 -10.70 -11.16 15.07
C HIS A 35 -10.18 -10.56 13.76
N ALA A 36 -11.07 -10.15 12.85
CA ALA A 36 -10.69 -9.44 11.63
C ALA A 36 -9.95 -8.13 11.97
N GLY A 37 -10.47 -7.34 12.91
CA GLY A 37 -9.85 -6.12 13.41
C GLY A 37 -8.44 -6.34 13.97
N ARG A 38 -8.27 -7.36 14.82
CA ARG A 38 -6.95 -7.74 15.37
C ARG A 38 -5.97 -8.16 14.27
N TYR A 39 -6.43 -8.95 13.30
CA TYR A 39 -5.61 -9.38 12.17
C TYR A 39 -5.11 -8.18 11.35
N VAL A 40 -6.01 -7.31 10.89
CA VAL A 40 -5.61 -6.20 10.00
C VAL A 40 -4.67 -5.20 10.69
N ARG A 41 -4.88 -4.95 12.00
CA ARG A 41 -3.98 -4.10 12.79
C ARG A 41 -2.56 -4.64 12.88
N ALA A 42 -2.40 -5.96 12.97
CA ALA A 42 -1.10 -6.62 12.98
C ALA A 42 -0.50 -6.73 11.57
N PHE A 43 -1.33 -6.88 10.55
CA PHE A 43 -0.90 -7.10 9.17
C PHE A 43 -0.40 -5.82 8.49
N PHE A 44 -1.18 -4.73 8.54
CA PHE A 44 -0.90 -3.52 7.77
C PHE A 44 0.48 -2.88 8.02
N PRO A 45 1.01 -2.82 9.27
CA PRO A 45 2.34 -2.27 9.48
C PRO A 45 3.44 -3.01 8.71
N ARG A 46 3.38 -4.35 8.68
CA ARG A 46 4.34 -5.18 7.93
C ARG A 46 4.13 -5.04 6.44
N TYR A 47 2.88 -5.05 5.99
CA TYR A 47 2.50 -4.87 4.59
C TYR A 47 3.05 -3.56 4.02
N TYR A 48 2.77 -2.42 4.67
CA TYR A 48 3.23 -1.12 4.19
C TYR A 48 4.74 -0.94 4.28
N PHE A 49 5.39 -1.49 5.32
CA PHE A 49 6.85 -1.45 5.43
C PHE A 49 7.52 -2.23 4.30
N VAL A 50 7.12 -3.50 4.09
CA VAL A 50 7.73 -4.36 3.06
C VAL A 50 7.50 -3.77 1.67
N LEU A 51 6.26 -3.40 1.33
CA LEU A 51 5.98 -2.82 0.02
C LEU A 51 6.69 -1.47 -0.16
N GLY A 52 6.71 -0.61 0.86
CA GLY A 52 7.43 0.65 0.83
C GLY A 52 8.92 0.50 0.55
N VAL A 53 9.59 -0.43 1.25
CA VAL A 53 11.02 -0.72 1.04
C VAL A 53 11.27 -1.27 -0.36
N VAL A 54 10.50 -2.25 -0.81
CA VAL A 54 10.65 -2.83 -2.16
C VAL A 54 10.44 -1.78 -3.23
N THR A 55 9.43 -0.91 -3.09
CA THR A 55 9.18 0.20 -4.02
C THR A 55 10.31 1.23 -3.98
N ALA A 56 10.87 1.55 -2.81
CA ALA A 56 12.00 2.48 -2.70
C ALA A 56 13.27 1.93 -3.36
N VAL A 57 13.55 0.63 -3.18
CA VAL A 57 14.65 -0.06 -3.87
C VAL A 57 14.44 -0.02 -5.38
N ALA A 58 13.23 -0.33 -5.86
CA ALA A 58 12.90 -0.24 -7.28
C ALA A 58 13.12 1.19 -7.83
N ALA A 59 12.73 2.22 -7.08
CA ALA A 59 12.95 3.63 -7.44
C ALA A 59 14.45 3.96 -7.57
N GLY A 60 15.28 3.50 -6.62
CA GLY A 60 16.72 3.74 -6.61
C GLY A 60 17.49 3.00 -7.71
N LEU A 61 16.89 1.97 -8.30
CA LEU A 61 17.43 1.26 -9.47
C LEU A 61 17.10 1.95 -10.80
N CYS A 62 16.19 2.94 -10.81
CA CYS A 62 15.94 3.80 -11.95
C CYS A 62 17.02 4.88 -12.07
N GLY A 63 17.22 5.41 -13.28
CA GLY A 63 18.15 6.51 -13.50
C GLY A 63 17.70 7.80 -12.80
N LEU A 64 18.64 8.64 -12.38
CA LEU A 64 18.31 9.97 -11.86
C LEU A 64 17.55 10.78 -12.92
N GLY A 65 16.42 11.38 -12.52
CA GLY A 65 15.53 12.11 -13.44
C GLY A 65 14.56 11.24 -14.24
N ASP A 66 14.64 9.91 -14.10
CA ASP A 66 13.67 9.00 -14.72
C ASP A 66 12.28 9.18 -14.07
N VAL A 67 11.27 9.39 -14.91
CA VAL A 67 9.88 9.51 -14.50
C VAL A 67 9.41 8.26 -13.77
N ALA A 68 9.83 7.06 -14.18
CA ALA A 68 9.49 5.82 -13.48
C ALA A 68 10.03 5.83 -12.04
N GLY A 69 11.29 6.24 -11.87
CA GLY A 69 11.91 6.39 -10.55
C GLY A 69 11.19 7.40 -9.66
N MET A 70 10.80 8.55 -10.21
CA MET A 70 10.05 9.58 -9.47
C MET A 70 8.67 9.08 -9.02
N LEU A 71 7.94 8.38 -9.89
CA LEU A 71 6.63 7.80 -9.56
C LEU A 71 6.74 6.71 -8.47
N LEU A 72 7.75 5.85 -8.57
CA LEU A 72 8.05 4.85 -7.53
C LEU A 72 8.43 5.52 -6.20
N GLY A 73 9.24 6.58 -6.25
CA GLY A 73 9.58 7.38 -5.07
C GLY A 73 8.35 7.98 -4.39
N LEU A 74 7.41 8.53 -5.17
CA LEU A 74 6.12 8.99 -4.65
C LEU A 74 5.34 7.84 -3.99
N CYS A 75 5.23 6.68 -4.64
CA CYS A 75 4.56 5.51 -4.06
C CYS A 75 5.21 5.04 -2.74
N ALA A 76 6.54 5.08 -2.63
CA ALA A 76 7.24 4.75 -1.40
C ALA A 76 6.92 5.73 -0.26
N VAL A 77 6.85 7.03 -0.55
CA VAL A 77 6.42 8.05 0.42
C VAL A 77 4.96 7.82 0.84
N LEU A 78 4.07 7.46 -0.08
CA LEU A 78 2.68 7.14 0.24
C LEU A 78 2.54 5.88 1.11
N PHE A 79 3.40 4.88 0.94
CA PHE A 79 3.49 3.74 1.86
C PHE A 79 3.96 4.15 3.25
N ALA A 80 4.98 5.01 3.33
CA ALA A 80 5.46 5.57 4.60
C ALA A 80 4.36 6.40 5.31
N LEU A 81 3.63 7.24 4.57
CA LEU A 81 2.47 7.98 5.09
C LEU A 81 1.38 7.04 5.62
N SER A 82 1.08 5.98 4.88
CA SER A 82 0.09 4.97 5.28
C SER A 82 0.52 4.22 6.54
N LEU A 83 1.81 3.89 6.65
CA LEU A 83 2.41 3.18 7.78
C LEU A 83 2.43 4.05 9.05
N TRP A 84 3.03 5.23 8.98
CA TRP A 84 3.35 6.02 10.18
C TRP A 84 2.27 7.01 10.59
N VAL A 85 1.40 7.43 9.66
CA VAL A 85 0.37 8.44 9.93
C VAL A 85 -1.03 7.83 9.89
N LEU A 86 -1.43 7.24 8.75
CA LEU A 86 -2.83 6.85 8.55
C LEU A 86 -3.24 5.61 9.33
N THR A 87 -2.39 4.58 9.40
CA THR A 87 -2.71 3.36 10.15
C THR A 87 -2.86 3.65 11.65
N PRO A 88 -1.92 4.34 12.32
CA PRO A 88 -2.09 4.70 13.73
C PRO A 88 -3.28 5.62 13.97
N ALA A 89 -3.54 6.59 13.09
CA ALA A 89 -4.69 7.48 13.21
C ALA A 89 -6.02 6.73 13.07
N THR A 90 -6.13 5.83 12.09
CA THR A 90 -7.32 4.98 11.88
C THR A 90 -7.59 4.12 13.12
N ASN A 91 -6.55 3.48 13.66
CA ASN A 91 -6.67 2.65 14.87
C ASN A 91 -7.13 3.47 16.08
N ARG A 92 -6.55 4.65 16.31
CA ARG A 92 -6.98 5.56 17.39
C ARG A 92 -8.44 6.00 17.23
N ALA A 93 -8.88 6.28 16.00
CA ALA A 93 -10.27 6.65 15.73
C ALA A 93 -11.24 5.50 16.02
N THR A 94 -10.87 4.26 15.68
CA THR A 94 -11.63 3.05 16.04
C THR A 94 -11.68 2.86 17.56
N ASP A 95 -10.54 2.98 18.24
CA ASP A 95 -10.44 2.76 19.70
C ASP A 95 -11.23 3.81 20.50
N ALA A 96 -11.29 5.05 19.99
CA ALA A 96 -12.11 6.12 20.56
C ALA A 96 -13.60 6.04 20.18
N GLY A 97 -14.03 5.05 19.39
CA GLY A 97 -15.40 4.96 18.88
C GLY A 97 -15.81 6.09 17.93
N ASN A 98 -14.85 6.89 17.42
CA ASN A 98 -15.12 8.04 16.57
C ASN A 98 -15.36 7.60 15.12
N ARG A 99 -16.61 7.22 14.83
CA ARG A 99 -17.03 6.69 13.52
C ARG A 99 -16.77 7.65 12.36
N ARG A 100 -16.93 8.97 12.58
CA ARG A 100 -16.71 9.98 11.52
C ARG A 100 -15.23 10.08 11.16
N ALA A 101 -14.35 10.18 12.16
CA ALA A 101 -12.91 10.22 11.92
C ALA A 101 -12.42 8.91 11.27
N PHE A 102 -12.91 7.76 11.74
CA PHE A 102 -12.61 6.47 11.15
C PHE A 102 -12.98 6.41 9.67
N ALA A 103 -14.20 6.82 9.30
CA ALA A 103 -14.66 6.78 7.91
C ALA A 103 -13.78 7.63 6.98
N TRP A 104 -13.41 8.84 7.41
CA TRP A 104 -12.51 9.70 6.64
C TRP A 104 -11.11 9.10 6.50
N LEU A 105 -10.49 8.68 7.61
CA LEU A 105 -9.13 8.14 7.60
C LEU A 105 -9.04 6.83 6.81
N HIS A 106 -9.99 5.93 7.01
CA HIS A 106 -10.07 4.68 6.25
C HIS A 106 -10.29 4.94 4.77
N GLY A 107 -11.22 5.85 4.41
CA GLY A 107 -11.43 6.27 3.03
C GLY A 107 -10.16 6.83 2.38
N SER A 108 -9.38 7.64 3.11
CA SER A 108 -8.08 8.14 2.63
C SER A 108 -7.07 7.02 2.37
N THR A 109 -7.01 5.99 3.23
CA THR A 109 -6.12 4.83 2.97
C THR A 109 -6.50 4.07 1.72
N ILE A 110 -7.80 3.93 1.44
CA ILE A 110 -8.30 3.28 0.22
C ILE A 110 -7.93 4.13 -1.01
N ALA A 111 -8.20 5.44 -0.97
CA ALA A 111 -7.90 6.34 -2.08
C ALA A 111 -6.39 6.36 -2.42
N ILE A 112 -5.52 6.39 -1.41
CA ILE A 112 -4.06 6.30 -1.61
C ILE A 112 -3.68 4.96 -2.21
N SER A 113 -4.24 3.85 -1.73
CA SER A 113 -3.94 2.52 -2.25
C SER A 113 -4.36 2.37 -3.72
N LEU A 114 -5.52 2.92 -4.10
CA LEU A 114 -5.97 2.95 -5.50
C LEU A 114 -5.06 3.81 -6.38
N LEU A 115 -4.66 4.99 -5.90
CA LEU A 115 -3.70 5.83 -6.60
C LEU A 115 -2.37 5.08 -6.83
N GLN A 116 -1.83 4.43 -5.79
CA GLN A 116 -0.61 3.64 -5.90
C GLN A 116 -0.75 2.51 -6.94
N ILE A 117 -1.87 1.79 -6.98
CA ILE A 117 -2.14 0.75 -7.99
C ILE A 117 -2.07 1.34 -9.41
N VAL A 118 -2.73 2.48 -9.64
CA VAL A 118 -2.70 3.16 -10.96
C VAL A 118 -1.27 3.58 -11.32
N LEU A 119 -0.54 4.21 -10.40
CA LEU A 119 0.83 4.65 -10.64
C LEU A 119 1.76 3.47 -10.94
N LEU A 120 1.66 2.38 -10.18
CA LEU A 120 2.48 1.19 -10.39
C LEU A 120 2.16 0.52 -11.74
N PHE A 121 0.89 0.48 -12.15
CA PHE A 121 0.49 -0.03 -13.46
C PHE A 121 1.12 0.80 -14.60
N VAL A 122 1.08 2.13 -14.49
CA VAL A 122 1.74 3.04 -15.44
C VAL A 122 3.26 2.81 -15.49
N VAL A 123 3.90 2.61 -14.34
CA VAL A 123 5.35 2.35 -14.27
C VAL A 123 5.69 1.00 -14.91
N VAL A 124 4.92 -0.06 -14.66
CA VAL A 124 5.12 -1.37 -15.30
C VAL A 124 5.09 -1.23 -16.82
N GLY A 125 4.10 -0.53 -17.39
CA GLY A 125 4.03 -0.31 -18.84
C GLY A 125 5.16 0.55 -19.41
N ARG A 126 5.84 1.35 -18.58
CA ARG A 126 7.01 2.15 -18.98
C ARG A 126 8.34 1.40 -18.90
N LEU A 127 8.44 0.40 -18.02
CA LEU A 127 9.66 -0.37 -17.79
C LEU A 127 9.77 -1.63 -18.69
N GLN A 128 8.79 -1.87 -19.56
CA GLN A 128 8.80 -2.91 -20.60
C GLN A 128 9.70 -2.52 -21.77
#